data_AF-A0A1E7ET26-F1
#
_entry.id   AF-A0A1E7ET26-F1
#
_cell.length_a   1.000
_cell.length_b   1.000
_cell.length_c   1.000
_cell.angle_alpha   90.00
_cell.angle_beta   90.00
_cell.angle_gamma   90.00
#
_symmetry.space_group_name_H-M   'P 1'
#
loop_
_entity.id
_entity.type
_entity.pdbx_description
1 polymer ?
#
loop_
_entity_poly.entity_id
_entity_poly.type
_entity_poly.pdbx_seq_one_letter_code
_entity_poly.pdbx_strand_id
1 'polypeptide(L)'
;MDYKQCDVSWCGSSKSECEECGGDAFTYLEEGERTDCLARWSACTNNKNGCCDGPSGSTCTEIGQYYWQCLPSSNNETPVTAGPMISSTPPPSNAPVTTITTTSPTIPPTRQSSSPSRCGCDSSCTQQVLDSLADGYSCGSRIDWVVSKVGLTESDACKMVGDEYPTICGACDCYSDSSPIPSPIENPPSPPTPGDTAPSSSQNDIEWDGSDLVLTHYWDCSGQSCDATTLSPWNYDEYRSPSGYSPQDPNDFGGPSLYGEKLWVTAAIMNIDQGSDDGCCGSTSEGGCGNCILIQNPDSLHPDWSVMAMKKNTCGSCGSSKHADINVPGFDVLQYSLANICGDEPNTGLTKDQSTILGEWYKTHSNTADAGAELCGFLPEAYQKGCSIFSDWGWTGGKTSRARYKVVDCPQQFKTFVGSLFDEDGVID
;
A
#
# COMPACT_ATOMS: atom_id res chain seq x y z
N MET A 1 36.20 -0.30 11.64
CA MET A 1 35.46 -1.50 11.23
C MET A 1 34.94 -2.15 12.49
N ASP A 2 33.63 -2.12 12.69
CA ASP A 2 32.99 -2.65 13.90
C ASP A 2 32.64 -4.12 13.66
N TYR A 3 33.19 -4.99 14.52
CA TYR A 3 32.94 -6.43 14.53
C TYR A 3 31.46 -6.78 14.76
N LYS A 4 30.62 -5.79 15.11
CA LYS A 4 29.18 -5.94 15.33
C LYS A 4 28.31 -5.87 14.07
N GLN A 5 28.82 -5.37 12.94
CA GLN A 5 27.93 -5.05 11.81
C GLN A 5 27.93 -6.05 10.65
N CYS A 6 28.98 -6.87 10.44
CA CYS A 6 29.05 -7.86 9.34
C CYS A 6 28.29 -7.45 8.07
N ASP A 7 28.48 -6.19 7.65
CA ASP A 7 27.73 -5.57 6.57
C ASP A 7 28.54 -5.67 5.28
N VAL A 8 28.96 -6.89 4.95
CA VAL A 8 29.68 -7.18 3.71
C VAL A 8 29.06 -8.42 3.08
N SER A 9 28.36 -8.23 1.97
CA SER A 9 28.06 -9.36 1.09
C SER A 9 29.33 -9.71 0.31
N TRP A 10 29.65 -10.99 0.23
CA TRP A 10 30.88 -11.46 -0.43
C TRP A 10 30.80 -11.24 -1.95
N CYS A 11 31.79 -10.51 -2.49
CA CYS A 11 31.80 -9.90 -3.82
C CYS A 11 32.82 -10.55 -4.79
N GLY A 12 33.33 -11.75 -4.48
CA GLY A 12 34.29 -12.47 -5.33
C GLY A 12 35.59 -12.85 -4.62
N SER A 13 36.49 -13.53 -5.33
CA SER A 13 37.70 -14.15 -4.75
C SER A 13 38.95 -13.26 -4.83
N SER A 14 38.89 -12.17 -5.60
CA SER A 14 39.97 -11.20 -5.74
C SER A 14 39.49 -9.78 -5.44
N LYS A 15 40.44 -8.91 -5.05
CA LYS A 15 40.16 -7.50 -4.79
C LYS A 15 39.58 -6.78 -6.01
N SER A 16 40.06 -7.12 -7.22
CA SER A 16 39.60 -6.53 -8.48
C SER A 16 38.14 -6.90 -8.78
N GLU A 17 37.74 -8.15 -8.53
CA GLU A 17 36.34 -8.59 -8.69
C GLU A 17 35.42 -7.83 -7.72
N CYS A 18 35.86 -7.64 -6.47
CA CYS A 18 35.05 -6.93 -5.49
C CYS A 18 34.89 -5.43 -5.79
N GLU A 19 35.95 -4.78 -6.26
CA GLU A 19 35.91 -3.35 -6.63
C GLU A 19 35.07 -3.09 -7.88
N GLU A 20 34.83 -4.11 -8.72
CA GLU A 20 33.98 -4.03 -9.92
C GLU A 20 32.48 -4.31 -9.68
N CYS A 21 32.10 -4.89 -8.53
CA CYS A 21 30.70 -5.22 -8.21
C CYS A 21 29.77 -4.01 -8.07
N GLY A 22 30.31 -2.80 -7.82
CA GLY A 22 29.57 -1.54 -7.78
C GLY A 22 28.70 -1.33 -6.54
N GLY A 23 28.74 -0.11 -5.99
CA GLY A 23 27.91 0.34 -4.85
C GLY A 23 28.68 0.57 -3.56
N ASP A 24 28.22 1.53 -2.74
CA ASP A 24 28.88 2.00 -1.49
C ASP A 24 28.83 0.98 -0.32
N ALA A 25 28.32 -0.23 -0.55
CA ALA A 25 27.98 -1.23 0.47
C ALA A 25 28.90 -2.47 0.48
N PHE A 26 29.99 -2.49 -0.28
CA PHE A 26 30.90 -3.65 -0.34
C PHE A 26 32.32 -3.27 0.09
N THR A 27 32.98 -4.15 0.84
CA THR A 27 34.37 -3.96 1.28
C THR A 27 35.13 -5.27 1.17
N TYR A 28 36.27 -5.24 0.48
CA TYR A 28 37.15 -6.39 0.33
C TYR A 28 37.89 -6.71 1.64
N LEU A 29 37.83 -7.98 2.07
CA LEU A 29 38.58 -8.50 3.21
C LEU A 29 39.79 -9.30 2.72
N GLU A 30 40.99 -8.83 3.04
CA GLU A 30 42.26 -9.49 2.61
C GLU A 30 42.42 -10.91 3.17
N GLU A 31 41.73 -11.24 4.26
CA GLU A 31 41.74 -12.56 4.91
C GLU A 31 40.64 -13.52 4.42
N GLY A 32 39.76 -13.07 3.50
CA GLY A 32 38.64 -13.87 2.97
C GLY A 32 37.36 -13.83 3.82
N GLU A 33 36.40 -14.69 3.49
CA GLU A 33 35.11 -14.83 4.20
C GLU A 33 35.32 -15.23 5.67
N ARG A 34 34.60 -14.57 6.59
CA ARG A 34 34.67 -14.82 8.03
C ARG A 34 33.61 -15.83 8.46
N THR A 35 34.04 -16.98 8.98
CA THR A 35 33.14 -18.05 9.44
C THR A 35 32.80 -17.97 10.94
N ASP A 36 33.40 -17.04 11.66
CA ASP A 36 33.25 -16.82 13.11
C ASP A 36 32.16 -15.80 13.45
N CYS A 37 31.27 -15.50 12.49
CA CYS A 37 30.21 -14.51 12.62
C CYS A 37 28.84 -15.17 12.40
N LEU A 38 27.81 -14.73 13.14
CA LEU A 38 26.43 -15.18 12.95
C LEU A 38 25.78 -14.38 11.81
N ALA A 39 25.00 -15.07 10.98
CA ALA A 39 24.26 -14.45 9.88
C ALA A 39 23.21 -13.47 10.43
N ARG A 40 23.11 -12.30 9.77
CA ARG A 40 22.05 -11.32 10.02
C ARG A 40 20.69 -12.03 9.90
N TRP A 41 19.83 -11.88 10.92
CA TRP A 41 18.44 -12.40 10.99
C TRP A 41 18.20 -13.85 11.46
N SER A 42 19.12 -14.46 12.22
CA SER A 42 18.82 -15.78 12.83
C SER A 42 17.77 -15.68 13.97
N ALA A 43 16.82 -16.62 14.01
CA ALA A 43 15.68 -16.61 14.93
C ALA A 43 16.06 -16.89 16.40
N CYS A 44 15.53 -16.09 17.34
CA CYS A 44 15.67 -16.27 18.78
C CYS A 44 14.42 -16.95 19.38
N THR A 45 14.25 -18.27 19.22
CA THR A 45 13.09 -18.96 19.81
C THR A 45 13.39 -19.55 21.19
N ASN A 46 12.46 -19.30 22.13
CA ASN A 46 12.29 -19.94 23.45
C ASN A 46 13.29 -19.66 24.58
N ASN A 47 14.37 -18.90 24.35
CA ASN A 47 15.19 -18.37 25.42
C ASN A 47 15.51 -16.89 25.17
N LYS A 48 14.80 -16.01 25.87
CA LYS A 48 14.90 -14.55 25.73
C LYS A 48 16.33 -14.02 25.90
N ASN A 49 17.22 -14.76 26.58
CA ASN A 49 18.64 -14.40 26.72
C ASN A 49 19.60 -15.48 26.20
N GLY A 50 19.14 -16.46 25.42
CA GLY A 50 20.01 -17.53 24.88
C GLY A 50 20.96 -17.02 23.79
N CYS A 51 20.57 -15.95 23.11
CA CYS A 51 21.29 -15.33 21.99
C CYS A 51 21.91 -13.97 22.35
N CYS A 52 21.76 -13.49 23.59
CA CYS A 52 22.30 -12.21 24.04
C CYS A 52 23.13 -12.41 25.31
N ASP A 53 24.20 -11.63 25.48
CA ASP A 53 25.20 -11.78 26.57
C ASP A 53 24.70 -11.56 28.01
N GLY A 54 23.38 -11.40 28.20
CA GLY A 54 22.76 -11.22 29.50
C GLY A 54 23.14 -9.88 30.16
N PRO A 55 22.99 -9.76 31.50
CA PRO A 55 22.99 -8.48 32.22
C PRO A 55 24.32 -7.69 32.19
N SER A 56 25.37 -8.25 31.62
CA SER A 56 26.69 -7.60 31.43
C SER A 56 26.96 -7.15 29.99
N GLY A 57 26.03 -7.37 29.05
CA GLY A 57 26.16 -6.97 27.65
C GLY A 57 24.83 -6.51 27.05
N SER A 58 24.36 -7.22 26.04
CA SER A 58 23.09 -6.91 25.38
C SER A 58 21.90 -7.65 26.00
N THR A 59 20.76 -6.97 26.13
CA THR A 59 19.47 -7.53 26.54
C THR A 59 18.54 -7.65 25.33
N CYS A 60 17.75 -8.73 25.25
CA CYS A 60 16.78 -8.91 24.18
C CYS A 60 15.54 -8.02 24.39
N THR A 61 15.36 -7.04 23.52
CA THR A 61 14.36 -5.97 23.59
C THR A 61 13.36 -6.10 22.44
N GLU A 62 12.09 -5.91 22.73
CA GLU A 62 11.00 -5.91 21.74
C GLU A 62 11.10 -4.64 20.88
N ILE A 63 11.23 -4.81 19.57
CA ILE A 63 11.33 -3.70 18.60
C ILE A 63 10.11 -3.63 17.66
N GLY A 64 9.17 -4.57 17.81
CA GLY A 64 7.90 -4.61 17.09
C GLY A 64 7.02 -5.75 17.57
N GLN A 65 5.76 -5.78 17.12
CA GLN A 65 4.69 -6.67 17.61
C GLN A 65 5.02 -8.17 17.57
N TYR A 66 6.04 -8.59 16.80
CA TYR A 66 6.53 -9.97 16.71
C TYR A 66 8.07 -10.07 16.70
N TYR A 67 8.80 -8.98 16.95
CA TYR A 67 10.24 -8.88 16.72
C TYR A 67 11.01 -8.50 17.97
N TRP A 68 12.09 -9.22 18.23
CA TRP A 68 12.97 -9.02 19.38
C TRP A 68 14.42 -8.92 18.92
N GLN A 69 15.19 -8.00 19.50
CA GLN A 69 16.59 -7.73 19.13
C GLN A 69 17.48 -7.56 20.37
N CYS A 70 18.70 -8.08 20.33
CA CYS A 70 19.69 -7.81 21.38
C CYS A 70 20.17 -6.35 21.32
N LEU A 71 19.81 -5.54 22.31
CA LEU A 71 20.24 -4.14 22.44
C LEU A 71 21.19 -3.96 23.65
N PRO A 72 22.15 -3.02 23.61
CA PRO A 72 23.05 -2.77 24.74
C PRO A 72 22.25 -2.39 25.99
N SER A 73 22.54 -3.03 27.13
CA SER A 73 21.91 -2.68 28.40
C SER A 73 22.41 -1.29 28.82
N SER A 74 21.53 -0.29 28.87
CA SER A 74 21.87 1.08 29.25
C SER A 74 22.21 1.17 30.73
N ASN A 75 23.42 0.78 31.12
CA ASN A 75 24.02 1.15 32.39
C ASN A 75 25.54 1.29 32.21
N ASN A 76 26.05 2.46 32.61
CA ASN A 76 27.44 2.89 32.70
C ASN A 76 28.16 3.33 31.42
N GLU A 77 28.06 4.64 31.17
CA GLU A 77 29.23 5.44 30.80
C GLU A 77 30.36 5.23 31.82
N THR A 78 31.57 4.96 31.33
CA THR A 78 32.86 5.41 31.90
C THR A 78 34.00 5.15 30.90
N PRO A 79 35.11 5.90 30.94
CA PRO A 79 35.63 6.62 29.77
C PRO A 79 36.91 6.01 29.20
N VAL A 80 37.12 6.15 27.89
CA VAL A 80 38.36 5.74 27.22
C VAL A 80 39.51 6.67 27.64
N THR A 81 40.57 6.05 28.13
CA THR A 81 41.80 6.68 28.61
C THR A 81 42.60 7.28 27.45
N ALA A 82 42.84 8.59 27.46
CA ALA A 82 43.76 9.26 26.55
C ALA A 82 45.20 9.27 27.13
N GLY A 83 46.18 8.92 26.30
CA GLY A 83 47.63 9.04 26.56
C GLY A 83 48.16 10.48 26.52
N PRO A 84 49.45 10.71 26.83
CA PRO A 84 49.87 11.79 27.74
C PRO A 84 50.42 13.10 27.13
N MET A 85 50.23 14.19 27.91
CA MET A 85 50.97 15.47 28.08
C MET A 85 51.17 16.39 26.85
N ILE A 86 51.01 17.73 26.94
CA ILE A 86 51.73 18.68 27.82
C ILE A 86 50.88 19.93 28.20
N SER A 87 50.90 20.24 29.50
CA SER A 87 50.89 21.53 30.25
C SER A 87 50.80 22.86 29.46
N SER A 88 50.01 23.87 29.85
CA SER A 88 50.10 24.59 31.13
C SER A 88 48.84 25.37 31.58
N THR A 89 48.55 25.21 32.88
CA THR A 89 47.77 25.94 33.92
C THR A 89 47.82 27.50 33.89
N PRO A 90 47.09 28.32 34.71
CA PRO A 90 46.15 28.06 35.85
C PRO A 90 44.92 29.06 35.96
N PRO A 91 44.27 29.36 37.13
CA PRO A 91 43.41 28.56 38.03
C PRO A 91 42.06 29.32 38.40
N PRO A 92 41.41 29.20 39.59
CA PRO A 92 40.07 28.58 39.76
C PRO A 92 39.02 29.50 40.44
N SER A 93 37.86 28.95 40.85
CA SER A 93 37.28 29.06 42.22
C SER A 93 35.75 29.30 42.30
N ASN A 94 35.07 28.27 42.85
CA ASN A 94 34.02 28.26 43.90
C ASN A 94 32.70 29.06 43.75
N ALA A 95 31.55 28.39 43.89
CA ALA A 95 30.84 28.16 45.18
C ALA A 95 29.40 27.60 44.98
N PRO A 96 28.81 26.89 45.96
CA PRO A 96 27.47 26.29 45.90
C PRO A 96 26.40 27.10 46.68
N VAL A 97 25.11 26.90 46.35
CA VAL A 97 23.98 27.54 47.07
C VAL A 97 22.95 26.53 47.56
N THR A 98 22.49 26.81 48.78
CA THR A 98 21.70 26.06 49.75
C THR A 98 20.19 26.05 49.49
N THR A 99 19.55 24.98 49.97
CA THR A 99 18.11 24.68 50.08
C THR A 99 17.31 25.59 51.02
N ILE A 100 16.05 25.88 50.67
CA ILE A 100 15.00 26.26 51.63
C ILE A 100 13.61 25.83 51.15
N THR A 101 12.85 25.20 52.06
CA THR A 101 11.44 24.79 51.96
C THR A 101 10.52 25.80 52.64
N THR A 102 9.40 26.23 52.05
CA THR A 102 8.15 26.51 52.80
C THR A 102 6.87 26.59 51.93
N THR A 103 5.84 25.94 52.47
CA THR A 103 4.36 25.90 52.32
C THR A 103 3.55 26.79 51.36
N SER A 104 2.52 26.15 50.76
CA SER A 104 1.34 26.65 50.00
C SER A 104 0.56 27.83 50.60
N PRO A 105 -0.17 28.57 49.74
CA PRO A 105 -1.64 28.44 49.74
C PRO A 105 -2.28 28.34 48.34
N THR A 106 -3.46 27.71 48.33
CA THR A 106 -4.34 27.39 47.20
C THR A 106 -5.06 28.61 46.62
N ILE A 107 -4.84 28.90 45.33
CA ILE A 107 -5.80 29.59 44.43
C ILE A 107 -5.64 28.94 43.03
N PRO A 108 -6.73 28.54 42.34
CA PRO A 108 -6.63 27.83 41.06
C PRO A 108 -6.28 28.79 39.92
N PRO A 109 -5.21 28.55 39.15
CA PRO A 109 -4.96 29.32 37.94
C PRO A 109 -5.67 28.64 36.75
N THR A 110 -6.57 29.41 36.14
CA THR A 110 -7.15 29.18 34.83
C THR A 110 -6.03 28.93 33.83
N ARG A 111 -5.90 27.69 33.34
CA ARG A 111 -4.92 27.33 32.29
C ARG A 111 -5.38 27.93 30.97
N GLN A 112 -4.73 29.00 30.58
CA GLN A 112 -4.63 29.41 29.19
C GLN A 112 -3.52 28.55 28.57
N SER A 113 -3.91 27.43 27.92
CA SER A 113 -2.99 26.54 27.20
C SER A 113 -2.87 27.01 25.76
N SER A 114 -1.85 27.81 25.46
CA SER A 114 -1.36 27.95 24.09
C SER A 114 -0.19 26.98 23.90
N SER A 115 -0.51 25.70 23.68
CA SER A 115 0.41 24.76 23.04
C SER A 115 0.55 25.15 21.56
N PRO A 116 1.74 24.99 20.93
CA PRO A 116 1.90 25.25 19.50
C PRO A 116 0.88 24.40 18.72
N SER A 117 0.17 25.04 17.81
CA SER A 117 -0.89 24.44 17.01
C SER A 117 -0.32 23.35 16.12
N ARG A 118 -0.80 22.12 16.33
CA ARG A 118 -0.44 20.96 15.53
C ARG A 118 -1.09 21.09 14.14
N CYS A 119 -0.42 20.59 13.11
CA CYS A 119 -0.86 20.62 11.70
C CYS A 119 -0.91 22.00 11.03
N GLY A 120 -0.62 23.09 11.76
CA GLY A 120 -0.78 24.46 11.24
C GLY A 120 -2.25 24.94 11.16
N CYS A 121 -3.17 24.18 11.76
CA CYS A 121 -4.59 24.51 11.86
C CYS A 121 -4.90 25.09 13.24
N ASP A 122 -4.93 26.41 13.39
CA ASP A 122 -5.16 27.03 14.70
C ASP A 122 -6.59 26.83 15.26
N SER A 123 -7.55 26.38 14.43
CA SER A 123 -8.97 26.30 14.81
C SER A 123 -9.70 25.00 14.46
N SER A 124 -9.32 24.28 13.40
CA SER A 124 -10.02 23.06 12.96
C SER A 124 -9.43 21.77 13.55
N CYS A 125 -8.10 21.66 13.61
CA CYS A 125 -7.39 20.53 14.23
C CYS A 125 -7.30 20.70 15.75
N THR A 126 -8.44 20.73 16.42
CA THR A 126 -8.48 20.89 17.89
C THR A 126 -7.93 19.64 18.58
N GLN A 127 -7.54 19.78 19.86
CA GLN A 127 -7.13 18.62 20.67
C GLN A 127 -8.21 17.53 20.71
N GLN A 128 -9.49 17.90 20.66
CA GLN A 128 -10.59 16.94 20.60
C GLN A 128 -10.57 16.12 19.30
N VAL A 129 -10.22 16.73 18.18
CA VAL A 129 -10.05 16.02 16.89
C VAL A 129 -8.82 15.12 16.95
N LEU A 130 -7.69 15.61 17.49
CA LEU A 130 -6.47 14.82 17.67
C LEU A 130 -6.67 13.60 18.60
N ASP A 131 -7.53 13.71 19.60
CA ASP A 131 -7.85 12.63 20.53
C ASP A 131 -8.95 11.68 20.01
N SER A 132 -9.62 12.03 18.91
CA SER A 132 -10.67 11.21 18.32
C SER A 132 -10.10 9.90 17.79
N LEU A 133 -10.76 8.78 18.11
CA LEU A 133 -10.32 7.45 17.72
C LEU A 133 -10.79 7.11 16.30
N ALA A 134 -9.83 6.86 15.43
CA ALA A 134 -10.01 6.33 14.09
C ALA A 134 -9.33 4.96 14.03
N ASP A 135 -10.13 3.91 13.78
CA ASP A 135 -9.65 2.53 13.64
C ASP A 135 -8.73 2.03 14.77
N GLY A 136 -9.08 2.39 16.02
CA GLY A 136 -8.40 1.90 17.23
C GLY A 136 -7.22 2.75 17.72
N TYR A 137 -6.88 3.85 17.06
CA TYR A 137 -5.85 4.80 17.48
C TYR A 137 -6.35 6.25 17.34
N SER A 138 -5.75 7.20 18.07
CA SER A 138 -6.17 8.61 17.94
C SER A 138 -5.59 9.25 16.68
N CYS A 139 -6.29 10.22 16.09
CA CYS A 139 -5.80 10.99 14.93
C CYS A 139 -4.39 11.54 15.18
N GLY A 140 -4.13 12.09 16.37
CA GLY A 140 -2.82 12.55 16.78
C GLY A 140 -1.78 11.42 16.85
N SER A 141 -2.13 10.26 17.39
CA SER A 141 -1.20 9.11 17.45
C SER A 141 -0.82 8.61 16.05
N ARG A 142 -1.77 8.64 15.11
CA ARG A 142 -1.51 8.29 13.71
C ARG A 142 -0.62 9.32 13.03
N ILE A 143 -0.90 10.61 13.22
CA ILE A 143 -0.06 11.69 12.70
C ILE A 143 1.38 11.57 13.24
N ASP A 144 1.54 11.29 14.54
CA ASP A 144 2.86 11.09 15.15
C ASP A 144 3.59 9.88 14.55
N TRP A 145 2.85 8.80 14.28
CA TRP A 145 3.40 7.62 13.62
C TRP A 145 3.84 7.94 12.19
N VAL A 146 3.03 8.68 11.42
CA VAL A 146 3.37 9.06 10.04
C VAL A 146 4.61 9.96 10.02
N VAL A 147 4.70 10.97 10.88
CA VAL A 147 5.91 11.81 10.98
C VAL A 147 7.14 10.98 11.36
N SER A 148 7.01 10.11 12.36
CA SER A 148 8.17 9.39 12.92
C SER A 148 8.60 8.14 12.16
N LYS A 149 7.69 7.50 11.42
CA LYS A 149 7.94 6.22 10.72
C LYS A 149 7.89 6.34 9.21
N VAL A 150 7.06 7.21 8.67
CA VAL A 150 6.99 7.48 7.23
C VAL A 150 7.92 8.65 6.86
N GLY A 151 8.29 9.49 7.83
CA GLY A 151 9.23 10.59 7.62
C GLY A 151 8.62 11.81 6.91
N LEU A 152 7.29 11.88 6.85
CA LEU A 152 6.60 13.04 6.30
C LEU A 152 6.68 14.25 7.24
N THR A 153 6.51 15.44 6.66
CA THR A 153 6.34 16.65 7.47
C THR A 153 5.07 16.55 8.30
N GLU A 154 5.01 17.26 9.42
CA GLU A 154 3.81 17.26 10.27
C GLU A 154 2.54 17.66 9.48
N SER A 155 2.66 18.62 8.56
CA SER A 155 1.53 19.07 7.73
C SER A 155 1.08 18.00 6.74
N ASP A 156 2.00 17.33 6.05
CA ASP A 156 1.68 16.24 5.12
C ASP A 156 1.12 15.02 5.86
N ALA A 157 1.62 14.76 7.07
CA ALA A 157 1.08 13.72 7.93
C ALA A 157 -0.35 14.04 8.37
N CYS A 158 -0.64 15.29 8.73
CA CYS A 158 -2.00 15.71 9.08
C CYS A 158 -2.97 15.63 7.90
N LYS A 159 -2.51 15.98 6.69
CA LYS A 159 -3.29 15.79 5.46
C LYS A 159 -3.55 14.31 5.19
N MET A 160 -2.51 13.49 5.19
CA MET A 160 -2.63 12.03 4.98
C MET A 160 -3.63 11.40 5.94
N VAL A 161 -3.56 11.72 7.24
CA VAL A 161 -4.47 11.16 8.25
C VAL A 161 -5.86 11.76 8.15
N GLY A 162 -5.97 13.04 7.77
CA GLY A 162 -7.24 13.68 7.43
C GLY A 162 -7.95 13.00 6.26
N ASP A 163 -7.21 12.64 5.22
CA ASP A 163 -7.70 11.92 4.04
C ASP A 163 -8.00 10.43 4.34
N GLU A 164 -7.21 9.81 5.22
CA GLU A 164 -7.42 8.43 5.69
C GLU A 164 -8.74 8.31 6.47
N TYR A 165 -9.07 9.34 7.26
CA TYR A 165 -10.27 9.39 8.11
C TYR A 165 -11.02 10.72 8.00
N PRO A 166 -11.68 11.03 6.86
CA PRO A 166 -12.24 12.37 6.60
C PRO A 166 -13.30 12.82 7.60
N THR A 167 -14.07 11.89 8.15
CA THR A 167 -15.14 12.19 9.11
C THR A 167 -14.65 12.33 10.54
N ILE A 168 -13.48 11.78 10.89
CA ILE A 168 -12.96 11.72 12.26
C ILE A 168 -11.75 12.64 12.42
N CYS A 169 -10.79 12.55 11.50
CA CYS A 169 -9.54 13.31 11.50
C CYS A 169 -9.49 14.42 10.45
N GLY A 170 -10.46 14.49 9.52
CA GLY A 170 -10.44 15.42 8.39
C GLY A 170 -10.35 16.91 8.76
N ALA A 171 -10.76 17.29 9.97
CA ALA A 171 -10.57 18.67 10.45
C ALA A 171 -9.08 19.04 10.68
N CYS A 172 -8.17 18.06 10.62
CA CYS A 172 -6.72 18.26 10.63
C CYS A 172 -6.09 18.41 9.24
N ASP A 173 -6.85 18.27 8.15
CA ASP A 173 -6.39 18.66 6.82
C ASP A 173 -6.59 20.17 6.60
N CYS A 174 -5.52 20.93 6.76
CA CYS A 174 -5.53 22.40 6.73
C CYS A 174 -5.57 23.00 5.32
N TYR A 175 -5.55 22.17 4.26
CA TYR A 175 -5.60 22.63 2.87
C TYR A 175 -6.95 22.39 2.19
N SER A 176 -7.94 21.84 2.89
CA SER A 176 -9.33 21.89 2.43
C SER A 176 -9.89 23.28 2.68
N ASP A 177 -9.84 24.15 1.67
CA ASP A 177 -10.48 25.46 1.69
C ASP A 177 -11.97 25.30 2.05
N SER A 178 -12.35 25.85 3.20
CA SER A 178 -13.70 25.78 3.72
C SER A 178 -14.58 26.75 2.92
N SER A 179 -15.42 26.22 2.03
CA SER A 179 -16.61 26.93 1.56
C SER A 179 -17.81 25.98 1.52
N PRO A 180 -18.98 26.41 2.03
CA PRO A 180 -20.17 25.56 2.10
C PRO A 180 -20.65 25.22 0.69
N ILE A 181 -20.84 23.92 0.45
CA ILE A 181 -21.36 23.33 -0.79
C ILE A 181 -22.69 23.99 -1.18
N PRO A 182 -22.82 24.68 -2.33
CA PRO A 182 -24.13 25.04 -2.88
C PRO A 182 -24.80 23.82 -3.52
N SER A 183 -26.10 23.67 -3.27
CA SER A 183 -26.93 22.56 -3.76
C SER A 183 -26.91 22.43 -5.30
N PRO A 184 -27.15 21.22 -5.85
CA PRO A 184 -27.09 20.98 -7.29
C PRO A 184 -28.13 21.78 -8.07
N ILE A 185 -27.67 22.53 -9.08
CA ILE A 185 -28.52 23.14 -10.09
C ILE A 185 -28.81 22.07 -11.15
N GLU A 186 -30.07 21.67 -11.28
CA GLU A 186 -30.54 20.81 -12.38
C GLU A 186 -30.34 21.52 -13.73
N ASN A 187 -29.61 20.89 -14.65
CA ASN A 187 -29.59 21.28 -16.05
C ASN A 187 -30.72 20.55 -16.83
N PRO A 188 -31.37 21.22 -17.79
CA PRO A 188 -32.52 20.68 -18.52
C PRO A 188 -32.12 19.64 -19.59
N PRO A 189 -33.03 18.73 -19.96
CA PRO A 189 -32.74 17.60 -20.83
C PRO A 189 -32.64 18.01 -22.31
N SER A 190 -31.69 17.38 -23.03
CA SER A 190 -31.55 17.47 -24.48
C SER A 190 -32.60 16.61 -25.21
N PRO A 191 -33.02 16.99 -26.43
CA PRO A 191 -34.08 16.30 -27.18
C PRO A 191 -33.60 14.97 -27.81
N PRO A 192 -34.50 14.00 -28.04
CA PRO A 192 -34.13 12.68 -28.53
C PRO A 192 -33.99 12.62 -30.06
N THR A 193 -32.97 11.89 -30.52
CA THR A 193 -32.82 11.46 -31.93
C THR A 193 -33.56 10.13 -32.13
N PRO A 194 -34.35 9.93 -33.21
CA PRO A 194 -35.10 8.70 -33.41
C PRO A 194 -34.30 7.63 -34.17
N GLY A 195 -34.36 6.41 -33.64
CA GLY A 195 -34.34 5.18 -34.43
C GLY A 195 -33.04 4.41 -34.42
N ASP A 196 -32.95 3.41 -33.55
CA ASP A 196 -32.64 2.05 -33.97
C ASP A 196 -33.12 1.04 -32.91
N THR A 197 -33.78 -0.01 -33.39
CA THR A 197 -34.50 -1.00 -32.58
C THR A 197 -33.58 -2.21 -32.38
N ALA A 198 -32.92 -2.25 -31.24
CA ALA A 198 -32.34 -3.45 -30.62
C ALA A 198 -32.81 -3.48 -29.16
N PRO A 199 -32.92 -4.66 -28.49
CA PRO A 199 -33.37 -4.73 -27.11
C PRO A 199 -32.29 -4.14 -26.20
N SER A 200 -32.36 -2.83 -26.03
CA SER A 200 -31.61 -2.05 -25.05
C SER A 200 -32.20 -2.33 -23.68
N SER A 201 -31.50 -3.12 -22.86
CA SER A 201 -31.59 -2.91 -21.42
C SER A 201 -30.92 -1.58 -21.14
N SER A 202 -31.71 -0.54 -20.88
CA SER A 202 -31.23 0.75 -20.43
C SER A 202 -30.32 0.56 -19.22
N GLN A 203 -29.05 0.99 -19.33
CA GLN A 203 -28.12 1.03 -18.19
C GLN A 203 -28.63 1.89 -17.01
N ASN A 204 -29.74 2.61 -17.20
CA ASN A 204 -30.43 3.37 -16.16
C ASN A 204 -31.29 2.51 -15.20
N ASP A 205 -31.46 1.20 -15.44
CA ASP A 205 -32.35 0.34 -14.63
C ASP A 205 -31.61 -0.73 -13.79
N ILE A 206 -30.28 -0.64 -13.67
CA ILE A 206 -29.55 -1.55 -12.77
C ILE A 206 -29.87 -1.20 -11.31
N GLU A 207 -30.60 -2.07 -10.64
CA GLU A 207 -30.75 -2.02 -9.18
C GLU A 207 -29.44 -2.46 -8.53
N TRP A 208 -28.64 -1.49 -8.09
CA TRP A 208 -27.34 -1.72 -7.45
C TRP A 208 -27.49 -2.30 -6.04
N ASP A 209 -26.64 -3.25 -5.67
CA ASP A 209 -26.67 -3.87 -4.34
C ASP A 209 -26.06 -2.95 -3.26
N GLY A 210 -25.19 -2.02 -3.68
CA GLY A 210 -24.69 -0.94 -2.82
C GLY A 210 -23.94 0.14 -3.60
N SER A 211 -23.58 1.21 -2.89
CA SER A 211 -22.87 2.38 -3.41
C SER A 211 -21.70 2.81 -2.50
N ASP A 212 -21.22 1.87 -1.69
CA ASP A 212 -20.18 2.00 -0.68
C ASP A 212 -18.95 1.13 -1.00
N LEU A 213 -18.77 0.76 -2.27
CA LEU A 213 -17.60 -0.01 -2.70
C LEU A 213 -16.37 0.89 -2.75
N VAL A 214 -15.34 0.48 -2.03
CA VAL A 214 -14.00 1.05 -2.14
C VAL A 214 -13.31 0.43 -3.36
N LEU A 215 -12.81 1.29 -4.25
CA LEU A 215 -11.98 0.87 -5.38
C LEU A 215 -10.56 1.38 -5.23
N THR A 216 -9.62 0.49 -5.47
CA THR A 216 -8.18 0.77 -5.65
C THR A 216 -7.67 -0.03 -6.85
N HIS A 217 -6.37 0.07 -7.12
CA HIS A 217 -5.70 -0.67 -8.17
C HIS A 217 -4.34 -1.18 -7.68
N TYR A 218 -3.89 -2.30 -8.24
CA TYR A 218 -2.59 -2.90 -7.95
C TYR A 218 -2.06 -3.67 -9.16
N TRP A 219 -0.75 -3.97 -9.13
CA TRP A 219 -0.13 -5.01 -9.95
C TRP A 219 1.20 -5.42 -9.30
N ASP A 220 1.15 -6.45 -8.46
CA ASP A 220 2.30 -6.90 -7.66
C ASP A 220 3.10 -8.03 -8.33
N CYS A 221 2.66 -8.48 -9.51
CA CYS A 221 3.17 -9.64 -10.28
C CYS A 221 3.03 -11.01 -9.59
N SER A 222 2.57 -11.04 -8.35
CA SER A 222 2.37 -12.27 -7.58
C SER A 222 1.12 -13.00 -8.07
N GLY A 223 1.10 -14.33 -7.92
CA GLY A 223 -0.10 -15.12 -8.19
C GLY A 223 -1.29 -14.65 -7.34
N GLN A 224 -2.50 -14.91 -7.84
CA GLN A 224 -3.73 -14.49 -7.16
C GLN A 224 -4.24 -15.61 -6.26
N SER A 225 -4.84 -15.30 -5.09
CA SER A 225 -5.16 -16.34 -4.10
C SER A 225 -6.07 -17.46 -4.62
N CYS A 226 -6.94 -17.19 -5.60
CA CYS A 226 -7.74 -18.21 -6.25
C CYS A 226 -6.89 -19.23 -7.05
N ASP A 227 -5.71 -18.85 -7.54
CA ASP A 227 -4.80 -19.73 -8.29
C ASP A 227 -3.97 -20.63 -7.38
N ALA A 228 -3.81 -20.26 -6.10
CA ALA A 228 -2.88 -20.91 -5.20
C ALA A 228 -3.19 -22.41 -4.98
N THR A 229 -4.47 -22.77 -5.00
CA THR A 229 -4.93 -24.16 -4.83
C THR A 229 -4.92 -24.97 -6.12
N THR A 230 -4.82 -24.30 -7.26
CA THR A 230 -4.73 -24.94 -8.59
C THR A 230 -3.33 -25.50 -8.80
N LEU A 231 -2.30 -24.77 -8.37
CA LEU A 231 -0.90 -25.15 -8.55
C LEU A 231 -0.54 -26.44 -7.81
N SER A 232 -0.09 -27.46 -8.55
CA SER A 232 0.15 -28.79 -8.01
C SER A 232 1.25 -29.55 -8.78
N PRO A 233 2.41 -29.83 -8.16
CA PRO A 233 2.78 -29.49 -6.80
C PRO A 233 3.01 -27.98 -6.64
N TRP A 234 2.86 -27.47 -5.41
CA TRP A 234 3.16 -26.07 -5.13
C TRP A 234 4.60 -25.71 -5.53
N ASN A 235 4.74 -24.72 -6.41
CA ASN A 235 5.99 -24.13 -6.81
C ASN A 235 5.89 -22.59 -6.76
N TYR A 236 6.65 -21.95 -5.88
CA TYR A 236 6.58 -20.50 -5.74
C TYR A 236 6.96 -19.76 -7.03
N ASP A 237 7.84 -20.32 -7.87
CA ASP A 237 8.30 -19.68 -9.10
C ASP A 237 7.21 -19.62 -10.19
N GLU A 238 6.24 -20.53 -10.14
CA GLU A 238 5.12 -20.61 -11.08
C GLU A 238 3.88 -19.84 -10.59
N TYR A 239 3.90 -19.39 -9.34
CA TYR A 239 2.84 -18.58 -8.75
C TYR A 239 2.98 -17.11 -9.16
N ARG A 240 2.63 -16.83 -10.41
CA ARG A 240 2.69 -15.49 -11.04
C ARG A 240 1.33 -15.07 -11.56
N SER A 241 1.08 -13.76 -11.62
CA SER A 241 -0.14 -13.24 -12.26
C SER A 241 0.03 -13.29 -13.79
N PRO A 242 -0.83 -14.02 -14.53
CA PRO A 242 -0.81 -13.98 -15.98
C PRO A 242 -1.02 -12.56 -16.51
N SER A 243 -0.36 -12.21 -17.62
CA SER A 243 -0.57 -10.91 -18.28
C SER A 243 -2.02 -10.72 -18.74
N GLY A 244 -2.71 -11.80 -19.11
CA GLY A 244 -4.13 -11.80 -19.48
C GLY A 244 -5.09 -11.47 -18.32
N TYR A 245 -4.64 -11.43 -17.06
CA TYR A 245 -5.45 -10.93 -15.95
C TYR A 245 -5.60 -9.40 -15.96
N SER A 246 -4.81 -8.71 -16.80
CA SER A 246 -4.98 -7.29 -17.08
C SER A 246 -6.36 -6.99 -17.68
N PRO A 247 -6.81 -5.72 -17.65
CA PRO A 247 -8.10 -5.32 -18.22
C PRO A 247 -8.28 -5.75 -19.68
N GLN A 248 -9.47 -6.25 -20.01
CA GLN A 248 -9.82 -6.78 -21.33
C GLN A 248 -11.01 -6.04 -21.93
N ASP A 249 -11.03 -5.93 -23.26
CA ASP A 249 -12.20 -5.42 -24.00
C ASP A 249 -13.13 -6.61 -24.33
N PRO A 250 -14.40 -6.62 -23.84
CA PRO A 250 -15.37 -7.67 -24.14
C PRO A 250 -15.57 -7.93 -25.64
N ASN A 251 -15.33 -6.92 -26.50
CA ASN A 251 -15.46 -7.05 -27.95
C ASN A 251 -14.40 -7.97 -28.57
N ASP A 252 -13.25 -8.16 -27.91
CA ASP A 252 -12.24 -9.14 -28.35
C ASP A 252 -12.74 -10.58 -28.22
N PHE A 253 -13.77 -10.80 -27.41
CA PHE A 253 -14.33 -12.11 -27.07
C PHE A 253 -15.67 -12.38 -27.77
N GLY A 254 -15.90 -11.68 -28.88
CA GLY A 254 -17.04 -11.89 -29.78
C GLY A 254 -18.21 -10.94 -29.57
N GLY A 255 -18.27 -10.24 -28.43
CA GLY A 255 -19.31 -9.26 -28.10
C GLY A 255 -20.77 -9.72 -28.36
N PRO A 256 -21.75 -8.81 -28.19
CA PRO A 256 -21.68 -7.66 -27.29
C PRO A 256 -21.48 -8.10 -25.83
N SER A 257 -21.11 -7.16 -24.95
CA SER A 257 -21.02 -7.42 -23.52
C SER A 257 -22.38 -7.78 -22.92
N LEU A 258 -22.39 -8.63 -21.88
CA LEU A 258 -23.62 -9.26 -21.38
C LEU A 258 -24.52 -8.27 -20.64
N TYR A 259 -23.94 -7.30 -19.95
CA TYR A 259 -24.62 -6.26 -19.17
C TYR A 259 -24.34 -4.84 -19.70
N GLY A 260 -23.78 -4.75 -20.91
CA GLY A 260 -23.36 -3.48 -21.51
C GLY A 260 -22.08 -2.89 -20.91
N GLU A 261 -21.36 -3.67 -20.08
CA GLU A 261 -20.07 -3.27 -19.52
C GLU A 261 -19.05 -2.95 -20.60
N LYS A 262 -18.12 -2.05 -20.28
CA LYS A 262 -17.12 -1.52 -21.21
C LYS A 262 -15.79 -2.24 -21.15
N LEU A 263 -15.47 -2.83 -20.01
CA LEU A 263 -14.26 -3.62 -19.81
C LEU A 263 -14.50 -4.76 -18.81
N TRP A 264 -13.70 -5.82 -18.95
CA TRP A 264 -13.59 -6.92 -18.00
C TRP A 264 -12.27 -6.81 -17.25
N VAL A 265 -12.29 -7.01 -15.93
CA VAL A 265 -11.12 -6.93 -15.07
C VAL A 265 -11.08 -8.10 -14.10
N THR A 266 -9.89 -8.49 -13.67
CA THR A 266 -9.74 -9.32 -12.46
C THR A 266 -9.48 -8.42 -11.26
N ALA A 267 -9.87 -8.87 -10.07
CA ALA A 267 -9.72 -8.07 -8.85
C ALA A 267 -9.53 -8.93 -7.59
N ALA A 268 -8.92 -8.30 -6.59
CA ALA A 268 -9.04 -8.74 -5.20
C ALA A 268 -10.34 -8.20 -4.62
N ILE A 269 -11.32 -9.07 -4.37
CA ILE A 269 -12.65 -8.67 -3.89
C ILE A 269 -12.89 -9.21 -2.49
N MET A 270 -13.33 -8.32 -1.58
CA MET A 270 -13.61 -8.70 -0.20
C MET A 270 -14.84 -7.98 0.37
N ASN A 271 -15.37 -8.58 1.45
CA ASN A 271 -16.55 -8.10 2.18
C ASN A 271 -17.82 -7.97 1.31
N ILE A 272 -17.84 -8.66 0.17
CA ILE A 272 -19.00 -8.88 -0.70
C ILE A 272 -19.24 -10.38 -0.74
N ASP A 273 -20.46 -10.81 -0.40
CA ASP A 273 -20.84 -12.22 -0.52
C ASP A 273 -21.07 -12.57 -1.99
N GLN A 274 -20.17 -13.40 -2.54
CA GLN A 274 -20.25 -13.92 -3.89
C GLN A 274 -20.55 -15.43 -3.90
N GLY A 275 -20.93 -16.02 -2.76
CA GLY A 275 -21.20 -17.45 -2.64
C GLY A 275 -19.96 -18.35 -2.77
N SER A 276 -20.19 -19.62 -3.14
CA SER A 276 -19.13 -20.60 -3.41
C SER A 276 -18.36 -20.28 -4.69
N ASP A 277 -17.14 -20.80 -4.83
CA ASP A 277 -16.37 -20.71 -6.08
C ASP A 277 -17.17 -21.24 -7.29
N ASP A 278 -17.00 -20.60 -8.46
CA ASP A 278 -17.65 -21.01 -9.73
C ASP A 278 -17.12 -22.36 -10.23
N GLY A 279 -15.86 -22.68 -9.89
CA GLY A 279 -15.15 -23.90 -10.30
C GLY A 279 -14.36 -23.78 -11.61
N CYS A 280 -14.46 -22.66 -12.34
CA CYS A 280 -13.70 -22.43 -13.58
C CYS A 280 -12.28 -21.88 -13.36
N CYS A 281 -12.10 -21.11 -12.29
CA CYS A 281 -11.10 -20.06 -12.24
C CYS A 281 -10.38 -20.05 -10.89
N GLY A 282 -10.09 -21.25 -10.39
CA GLY A 282 -9.47 -21.48 -9.09
C GLY A 282 -10.46 -21.53 -7.93
N SER A 283 -9.93 -21.67 -6.71
CA SER A 283 -10.72 -21.82 -5.49
C SER A 283 -9.99 -21.33 -4.24
N THR A 284 -10.75 -20.90 -3.23
CA THR A 284 -10.22 -20.66 -1.88
C THR A 284 -11.20 -21.12 -0.80
N SER A 285 -10.75 -21.17 0.45
CA SER A 285 -11.62 -21.46 1.60
C SER A 285 -12.74 -20.44 1.81
N GLU A 286 -12.53 -19.20 1.37
CA GLU A 286 -13.48 -18.10 1.54
C GLU A 286 -14.58 -18.12 0.47
N GLY A 287 -14.38 -18.83 -0.65
CA GLY A 287 -15.31 -18.86 -1.77
C GLY A 287 -15.24 -17.62 -2.68
N GLY A 288 -16.08 -17.63 -3.72
CA GLY A 288 -16.26 -16.54 -4.65
C GLY A 288 -15.30 -16.50 -5.83
N CYS A 289 -14.29 -17.38 -5.89
CA CYS A 289 -13.35 -17.42 -7.02
C CYS A 289 -14.07 -17.69 -8.33
N GLY A 290 -13.76 -16.88 -9.34
CA GLY A 290 -14.41 -16.97 -10.64
C GLY A 290 -15.82 -16.38 -10.69
N ASN A 291 -16.36 -15.83 -9.59
CA ASN A 291 -17.61 -15.06 -9.59
C ASN A 291 -17.36 -13.58 -9.83
N CYS A 292 -18.40 -12.88 -10.31
CA CYS A 292 -18.26 -11.51 -10.78
C CYS A 292 -19.14 -10.51 -10.02
N ILE A 293 -18.72 -9.25 -10.07
CA ILE A 293 -19.55 -8.10 -9.76
C ILE A 293 -19.50 -7.10 -10.92
N LEU A 294 -20.60 -6.42 -11.20
CA LEU A 294 -20.59 -5.17 -11.95
C LEU A 294 -20.18 -4.03 -11.04
N ILE A 295 -19.40 -3.09 -11.57
CA ILE A 295 -18.91 -1.92 -10.86
C ILE A 295 -19.23 -0.66 -11.68
N GLN A 296 -19.61 0.42 -11.00
CA GLN A 296 -19.69 1.77 -11.59
C GLN A 296 -18.94 2.76 -10.68
N ASN A 297 -18.05 3.56 -11.26
CA ASN A 297 -17.25 4.55 -10.53
C ASN A 297 -17.76 5.97 -10.86
N PRO A 298 -18.47 6.64 -9.93
CA PRO A 298 -18.94 8.01 -10.15
C PRO A 298 -17.79 9.04 -10.19
N ASP A 299 -16.59 8.68 -9.72
CA ASP A 299 -15.40 9.53 -9.67
C ASP A 299 -14.49 9.23 -10.88
N SER A 300 -15.05 9.34 -12.08
CA SER A 300 -14.36 9.11 -13.35
C SER A 300 -14.88 10.02 -14.46
N LEU A 301 -14.17 10.12 -15.58
CA LEU A 301 -14.61 10.81 -16.79
C LEU A 301 -15.83 10.13 -17.44
N HIS A 302 -16.02 8.84 -17.15
CA HIS A 302 -17.12 8.03 -17.66
C HIS A 302 -17.91 7.39 -16.50
N PRO A 303 -18.64 8.21 -15.72
CA PRO A 303 -19.39 7.72 -14.56
C PRO A 303 -20.61 6.86 -14.96
N ASP A 304 -20.99 6.90 -16.23
CA ASP A 304 -22.03 6.06 -16.82
C ASP A 304 -21.53 4.64 -17.17
N TRP A 305 -20.22 4.43 -17.30
CA TRP A 305 -19.67 3.11 -17.62
C TRP A 305 -19.89 2.12 -16.48
N SER A 306 -20.19 0.88 -16.87
CA SER A 306 -20.08 -0.28 -16.01
C SER A 306 -18.88 -1.15 -16.40
N VAL A 307 -18.29 -1.80 -15.40
CA VAL A 307 -17.13 -2.70 -15.53
C VAL A 307 -17.48 -4.05 -14.90
N MET A 308 -17.11 -5.16 -15.53
CA MET A 308 -17.24 -6.49 -14.94
C MET A 308 -15.93 -6.83 -14.22
N ALA A 309 -16.00 -7.11 -12.91
CA ALA A 309 -14.85 -7.54 -12.14
C ALA A 309 -15.03 -8.99 -11.67
N MET A 310 -14.14 -9.88 -12.09
CA MET A 310 -14.06 -11.26 -11.59
C MET A 310 -13.16 -11.31 -10.37
N LYS A 311 -13.62 -11.98 -9.31
CA LYS A 311 -12.78 -12.25 -8.14
C LYS A 311 -11.72 -13.29 -8.50
N LYS A 312 -10.45 -12.88 -8.42
CA LYS A 312 -9.28 -13.76 -8.50
C LYS A 312 -8.41 -13.73 -7.25
N ASN A 313 -8.61 -12.76 -6.38
CA ASN A 313 -7.87 -12.62 -5.15
C ASN A 313 -8.79 -12.19 -4.00
N THR A 314 -8.30 -12.31 -2.77
CA THR A 314 -8.91 -11.71 -1.58
C THR A 314 -7.87 -10.81 -0.96
N CYS A 315 -8.16 -9.51 -0.81
CA CYS A 315 -7.22 -8.61 -0.14
C CYS A 315 -7.17 -8.92 1.36
N GLY A 316 -5.99 -9.27 1.88
CA GLY A 316 -5.80 -9.60 3.30
C GLY A 316 -5.75 -8.38 4.24
N SER A 317 -5.50 -7.18 3.71
CA SER A 317 -5.21 -5.96 4.49
C SER A 317 -6.12 -4.78 4.17
N CYS A 318 -7.11 -4.90 3.28
CA CYS A 318 -7.94 -3.77 2.84
C CYS A 318 -9.12 -3.44 3.79
N GLY A 319 -9.03 -3.84 5.06
CA GLY A 319 -9.99 -3.49 6.11
C GLY A 319 -11.33 -4.22 6.00
N SER A 320 -12.35 -3.67 6.68
CA SER A 320 -13.69 -4.25 6.80
C SER A 320 -14.71 -3.68 5.81
N SER A 321 -14.34 -2.66 5.03
CA SER A 321 -15.19 -2.11 3.97
C SER A 321 -15.30 -3.06 2.78
N LYS A 322 -16.41 -2.96 2.03
CA LYS A 322 -16.50 -3.58 0.70
C LYS A 322 -15.40 -3.00 -0.16
N HIS A 323 -14.56 -3.86 -0.72
CA HIS A 323 -13.35 -3.42 -1.42
C HIS A 323 -13.13 -4.28 -2.65
N ALA A 324 -12.86 -3.64 -3.78
CA ALA A 324 -12.36 -4.27 -4.98
C ALA A 324 -11.05 -3.57 -5.39
N ASP A 325 -9.94 -4.29 -5.27
CA ASP A 325 -8.64 -3.84 -5.73
C ASP A 325 -8.45 -4.39 -7.15
N ILE A 326 -8.43 -3.50 -8.15
CA ILE A 326 -8.46 -3.91 -9.57
C ILE A 326 -7.04 -4.21 -10.04
N ASN A 327 -6.85 -5.36 -10.68
CA ASN A 327 -5.55 -5.77 -11.20
C ASN A 327 -5.24 -5.00 -12.51
N VAL A 328 -4.41 -3.96 -12.42
CA VAL A 328 -4.10 -3.07 -13.55
C VAL A 328 -2.59 -2.87 -13.69
N PRO A 329 -1.97 -3.35 -14.79
CA PRO A 329 -0.53 -3.20 -15.00
C PRO A 329 -0.09 -1.74 -14.97
N GLY A 330 0.97 -1.46 -14.21
CA GLY A 330 1.51 -0.10 -14.09
C GLY A 330 0.92 0.72 -12.95
N PHE A 331 -0.18 0.28 -12.33
CA PHE A 331 -0.89 1.05 -11.32
C PHE A 331 -0.55 0.66 -9.87
N ASP A 332 0.51 -0.10 -9.64
CA ASP A 332 0.90 -0.50 -8.29
C ASP A 332 1.46 0.67 -7.48
N VAL A 333 1.13 0.71 -6.19
CA VAL A 333 1.64 1.73 -5.25
C VAL A 333 2.46 1.03 -4.16
N LEU A 334 3.79 1.05 -4.30
CA LEU A 334 4.72 0.27 -3.45
C LEU A 334 4.54 0.49 -1.95
N GLN A 335 4.15 1.70 -1.52
CA GLN A 335 3.93 1.99 -0.10
C GLN A 335 2.82 1.13 0.53
N TYR A 336 1.90 0.62 -0.29
CA TYR A 336 0.79 -0.24 0.11
C TYR A 336 0.92 -1.67 -0.43
N SER A 337 1.76 -1.89 -1.44
CA SER A 337 1.96 -3.19 -2.09
C SER A 337 3.14 -3.96 -1.48
N LEU A 338 2.92 -4.54 -0.30
CA LEU A 338 3.95 -5.31 0.43
C LEU A 338 4.32 -6.64 -0.24
N ALA A 339 3.58 -7.04 -1.28
CA ALA A 339 3.75 -8.31 -2.00
C ALA A 339 4.31 -8.12 -3.42
N ASN A 340 4.71 -6.91 -3.80
CA ASN A 340 5.27 -6.65 -5.13
C ASN A 340 6.60 -7.38 -5.32
N ILE A 341 6.59 -8.33 -6.25
CA ILE A 341 7.76 -9.13 -6.65
C ILE A 341 8.24 -8.79 -8.07
N CYS A 342 7.63 -7.80 -8.72
CA CYS A 342 7.91 -7.46 -10.11
C CYS A 342 9.39 -7.17 -10.33
N GLY A 343 10.05 -7.95 -11.20
CA GLY A 343 11.47 -7.84 -11.52
C GLY A 343 12.44 -8.33 -10.45
N ASP A 344 11.97 -8.60 -9.22
CA ASP A 344 12.76 -9.22 -8.16
C ASP A 344 12.79 -10.74 -8.32
N GLU A 345 11.70 -11.32 -8.84
CA GLU A 345 11.52 -12.76 -9.04
C GLU A 345 11.42 -13.11 -10.54
N PRO A 346 11.79 -14.35 -10.95
CA PRO A 346 11.69 -14.78 -12.34
C PRO A 346 10.23 -14.77 -12.82
N ASN A 347 10.06 -14.67 -14.14
CA ASN A 347 8.77 -14.81 -14.83
C ASN A 347 7.67 -13.84 -14.37
N THR A 348 8.04 -12.66 -13.87
CA THR A 348 7.10 -11.63 -13.38
C THR A 348 6.56 -10.72 -14.48
N GLY A 349 7.20 -10.71 -15.65
CA GLY A 349 6.76 -10.00 -16.86
C GLY A 349 6.91 -8.46 -16.82
N LEU A 350 6.91 -7.84 -15.65
CA LEU A 350 7.21 -6.42 -15.42
C LEU A 350 8.39 -6.26 -14.48
N THR A 351 9.15 -5.18 -14.65
CA THR A 351 10.02 -4.67 -13.58
C THR A 351 9.20 -3.94 -12.52
N LYS A 352 9.78 -3.71 -11.34
CA LYS A 352 9.18 -2.90 -10.28
C LYS A 352 8.81 -1.49 -10.75
N ASP A 353 9.72 -0.80 -11.46
CA ASP A 353 9.45 0.53 -12.00
C ASP A 353 8.26 0.51 -12.99
N GLN A 354 8.20 -0.52 -13.84
CA GLN A 354 7.11 -0.69 -14.81
C GLN A 354 5.78 -0.95 -14.11
N SER A 355 5.74 -1.75 -13.04
CA SER A 355 4.48 -2.02 -12.34
C SER A 355 3.94 -0.80 -11.58
N THR A 356 4.75 0.23 -11.34
CA THR A 356 4.39 1.41 -10.55
C THR A 356 4.27 2.71 -11.35
N ILE A 357 4.57 2.70 -12.65
CA ILE A 357 4.72 3.92 -13.47
C ILE A 357 3.49 4.84 -13.44
N LEU A 358 2.31 4.27 -13.27
CA LEU A 358 1.01 4.94 -13.16
C LEU A 358 0.43 4.88 -11.75
N GLY A 359 1.05 4.22 -10.77
CA GLY A 359 0.46 4.00 -9.44
C GLY A 359 0.09 5.27 -8.70
N GLU A 360 0.87 6.33 -8.87
CA GLU A 360 0.62 7.64 -8.25
C GLU A 360 0.31 8.72 -9.28
N TRP A 361 -0.34 8.35 -10.39
CA TRP A 361 -0.68 9.24 -11.51
C TRP A 361 -1.34 10.56 -11.06
N TYR A 362 -2.11 10.54 -9.97
CA TYR A 362 -2.82 11.69 -9.40
C TYR A 362 -1.89 12.78 -8.85
N LYS A 363 -0.59 12.52 -8.76
CA LYS A 363 0.42 13.53 -8.43
C LYS A 363 0.81 14.40 -9.64
N THR A 364 0.61 13.89 -10.86
CA THR A 364 1.10 14.50 -12.10
C THR A 364 0.01 14.77 -13.14
N HIS A 365 -1.10 14.04 -13.07
CA HIS A 365 -2.20 14.10 -14.03
C HIS A 365 -3.54 14.25 -13.30
N SER A 366 -4.52 14.84 -13.99
CA SER A 366 -5.87 15.05 -13.41
C SER A 366 -6.80 13.85 -13.54
N ASN A 367 -6.48 12.90 -14.43
CA ASN A 367 -7.24 11.67 -14.62
C ASN A 367 -6.35 10.57 -15.23
N THR A 368 -6.81 9.32 -15.16
CA THR A 368 -6.06 8.17 -15.69
C THR A 368 -6.00 8.11 -17.22
N ALA A 369 -6.91 8.77 -17.94
CA ALA A 369 -6.91 8.76 -19.41
C ALA A 369 -5.73 9.57 -19.96
N ASP A 370 -5.52 10.78 -19.41
CA ASP A 370 -4.35 11.60 -19.74
C ASP A 370 -3.05 10.92 -19.33
N ALA A 371 -3.01 10.35 -18.11
CA ALA A 371 -1.84 9.63 -17.63
C ALA A 371 -1.51 8.41 -18.49
N GLY A 372 -2.52 7.61 -18.84
CA GLY A 372 -2.38 6.41 -19.65
C GLY A 372 -1.92 6.69 -21.08
N ALA A 373 -2.45 7.75 -21.69
CA ALA A 373 -2.05 8.19 -23.03
C ALA A 373 -0.55 8.54 -23.11
N GLU A 374 0.03 9.02 -22.01
CA GLU A 374 1.46 9.32 -21.91
C GLU A 374 2.29 8.09 -21.49
N LEU A 375 1.79 7.29 -20.54
CA LEU A 375 2.63 6.34 -19.80
C LEU A 375 2.42 4.86 -20.15
N CYS A 376 1.25 4.44 -20.62
CA CYS A 376 1.00 3.02 -20.91
C CYS A 376 1.94 2.46 -21.98
N GLY A 377 2.41 3.28 -22.91
CA GLY A 377 3.36 2.90 -23.96
C GLY A 377 4.75 2.51 -23.46
N PHE A 378 5.09 2.80 -22.21
CA PHE A 378 6.36 2.38 -21.59
C PHE A 378 6.30 0.99 -20.95
N LEU A 379 5.11 0.40 -20.84
CA LEU A 379 4.96 -0.99 -20.41
C LEU A 379 5.37 -1.96 -21.53
N PRO A 380 5.76 -3.20 -21.22
CA PRO A 380 5.94 -4.23 -22.23
C PRO A 380 4.65 -4.48 -23.01
N GLU A 381 4.78 -4.87 -24.28
CA GLU A 381 3.66 -4.96 -25.26
C GLU A 381 2.43 -5.72 -24.72
N ALA A 382 2.66 -6.83 -24.01
CA ALA A 382 1.60 -7.67 -23.44
C ALA A 382 0.69 -6.93 -22.42
N TYR A 383 1.16 -5.83 -21.82
CA TYR A 383 0.46 -5.10 -20.77
C TYR A 383 -0.11 -3.75 -21.23
N GLN A 384 0.35 -3.23 -22.37
CA GLN A 384 -0.04 -1.90 -22.85
C GLN A 384 -1.54 -1.79 -23.07
N LYS A 385 -2.16 -2.80 -23.69
CA LYS A 385 -3.59 -2.80 -23.98
C LYS A 385 -4.43 -2.75 -22.70
N GLY A 386 -4.13 -3.60 -21.72
CA GLY A 386 -4.87 -3.62 -20.46
C GLY A 386 -4.70 -2.32 -19.66
N CYS A 387 -3.50 -1.75 -19.66
CA CYS A 387 -3.25 -0.43 -19.10
C CYS A 387 -4.13 0.64 -19.77
N SER A 388 -4.13 0.72 -21.10
CA SER A 388 -4.90 1.72 -21.85
C SER A 388 -6.41 1.58 -21.64
N ILE A 389 -6.95 0.36 -21.68
CA ILE A 389 -8.40 0.12 -21.49
C ILE A 389 -8.87 0.61 -20.12
N PHE A 390 -8.10 0.34 -19.05
CA PHE A 390 -8.45 0.87 -17.73
C PHE A 390 -8.28 2.38 -17.66
N SER A 391 -7.17 2.91 -18.19
CA SER A 391 -6.90 4.33 -18.23
C SER A 391 -8.03 5.13 -18.88
N ASP A 392 -8.60 4.62 -19.97
CA ASP A 392 -9.72 5.23 -20.70
C ASP A 392 -10.99 5.35 -19.87
N TRP A 393 -11.17 4.58 -18.80
CA TRP A 393 -12.27 4.79 -17.85
C TRP A 393 -12.17 6.17 -17.18
N GLY A 394 -10.95 6.69 -17.03
CA GLY A 394 -10.68 8.07 -16.67
C GLY A 394 -10.93 8.38 -15.20
N TRP A 395 -10.47 7.54 -14.26
CA TRP A 395 -10.59 7.85 -12.83
C TRP A 395 -9.99 9.22 -12.51
N THR A 396 -10.66 9.97 -11.63
CA THR A 396 -10.24 11.33 -11.23
C THR A 396 -9.62 11.40 -9.83
N GLY A 397 -9.46 10.25 -9.17
CA GLY A 397 -8.64 10.09 -7.96
C GLY A 397 -8.08 8.67 -7.86
N GLY A 398 -6.98 8.48 -7.13
CA GLY A 398 -6.33 7.16 -6.98
C GLY A 398 -7.15 6.12 -6.18
N LYS A 399 -8.22 6.57 -5.53
CA LYS A 399 -9.16 5.73 -4.78
C LYS A 399 -10.55 6.38 -4.83
N THR A 400 -11.59 5.57 -4.84
CA THR A 400 -12.96 6.00 -4.52
C THR A 400 -13.55 5.12 -3.43
N SER A 401 -14.48 5.67 -2.64
CA SER A 401 -15.31 4.94 -1.67
C SER A 401 -16.80 5.00 -2.00
N ARG A 402 -17.14 5.48 -3.19
CA ARG A 402 -18.51 5.75 -3.64
C ARG A 402 -18.92 4.91 -4.84
N ALA A 403 -18.10 3.92 -5.20
CA ALA A 403 -18.42 3.06 -6.32
C ALA A 403 -19.66 2.22 -5.99
N ARG A 404 -20.44 1.96 -7.03
CA ARG A 404 -21.59 1.06 -6.96
C ARG A 404 -21.17 -0.32 -7.39
N TYR A 405 -21.82 -1.31 -6.82
CA TYR A 405 -21.58 -2.70 -7.19
C TYR A 405 -22.87 -3.52 -7.22
N LYS A 406 -22.83 -4.58 -8.04
CA LYS A 406 -23.89 -5.57 -8.12
C LYS A 406 -23.29 -6.95 -8.34
N VAL A 407 -23.64 -7.94 -7.53
CA VAL A 407 -23.26 -9.33 -7.76
C VAL A 407 -24.05 -9.86 -8.96
N VAL A 408 -23.34 -10.42 -9.94
CA VAL A 408 -23.92 -10.92 -11.20
C VAL A 408 -23.20 -12.18 -11.67
N ASP A 409 -23.83 -12.92 -12.59
CA ASP A 409 -23.17 -14.03 -13.26
C ASP A 409 -22.04 -13.50 -14.16
N CYS A 410 -20.90 -14.19 -14.15
CA CYS A 410 -19.82 -13.87 -15.09
C CYS A 410 -20.21 -14.28 -16.52
N PRO A 411 -19.89 -13.45 -17.54
CA PRO A 411 -19.98 -13.87 -18.94
C PRO A 411 -19.17 -15.15 -19.18
N GLN A 412 -19.74 -16.12 -19.89
CA GLN A 412 -19.08 -17.42 -20.09
C GLN A 412 -17.75 -17.29 -20.84
N GLN A 413 -17.65 -16.36 -21.79
CA GLN A 413 -16.41 -16.08 -22.51
C GLN A 413 -15.33 -15.53 -21.58
N PHE A 414 -15.71 -14.70 -20.61
CA PHE A 414 -14.77 -14.19 -19.62
C PHE A 414 -14.24 -15.32 -18.72
N LYS A 415 -15.13 -16.21 -18.27
CA LYS A 415 -14.75 -17.42 -17.51
C LYS A 415 -13.83 -18.33 -18.31
N THR A 416 -14.16 -18.59 -19.58
CA THR A 416 -13.33 -19.42 -20.46
C THR A 416 -11.96 -18.81 -20.69
N PHE A 417 -11.87 -17.49 -20.89
CA PHE A 417 -10.60 -16.80 -21.05
C PHE A 417 -9.76 -16.83 -19.77
N VAL A 418 -10.32 -16.40 -18.63
CA VAL A 418 -9.55 -16.36 -17.37
C VAL A 418 -9.13 -17.76 -16.93
N GLY A 419 -10.03 -18.74 -17.05
CA GLY A 419 -9.73 -20.14 -16.72
C GLY A 419 -8.74 -20.82 -17.65
N SER A 420 -8.37 -20.22 -18.78
CA SER A 420 -7.33 -20.77 -19.68
C SER A 420 -5.94 -20.18 -19.47
N LEU A 421 -5.77 -19.25 -18.52
CA LEU A 421 -4.51 -18.53 -18.30
C LEU A 421 -3.66 -19.10 -17.15
N PHE A 422 -4.22 -20.01 -16.37
CA PHE A 422 -3.53 -20.60 -15.22
C PHE A 422 -4.01 -22.04 -14.99
N ASP A 423 -3.08 -22.98 -14.82
CA ASP A 423 -3.37 -24.39 -14.50
C ASP A 423 -2.49 -24.96 -13.38
N GLU A 424 -2.38 -26.29 -13.31
CA GLU A 424 -1.62 -26.98 -12.27
C GLU A 424 -0.11 -26.75 -12.35
N ASP A 425 0.40 -26.33 -13.51
CA ASP A 425 1.81 -26.04 -13.75
C ASP A 425 2.13 -24.53 -13.65
N GLY A 426 1.12 -23.66 -13.57
CA GLY A 426 1.30 -22.21 -13.40
C GLY A 426 0.63 -21.40 -14.50
N VAL A 427 1.28 -20.30 -14.90
CA VAL A 427 0.80 -19.43 -15.99
C VAL A 427 0.87 -20.17 -17.33
N ILE A 428 -0.20 -20.07 -18.12
CA ILE A 428 -0.26 -20.57 -19.50
C ILE A 428 -0.05 -19.39 -20.46
N ASP A 429 1.00 -19.45 -21.27
CA ASP A 429 1.35 -18.45 -22.29
C ASP A 429 0.64 -18.65 -23.65
#